data_AF-A0A0N8QXT5-F1
#
_entry.id   AF-A0A0N8QXT5-F1
#
_cell.length_a   1.000
_cell.length_b   1.000
_cell.length_c   1.000
_cell.angle_alpha   90.00
_cell.angle_beta   90.00
_cell.angle_gamma   90.00
#
_symmetry.space_group_name_H-M   'P 1'
#
loop_
_entity.id
_entity.type
_entity.pdbx_description
1 polymer ?
#
loop_
_entity_poly.entity_id
_entity_poly.type
_entity_poly.pdbx_seq_one_letter_code
_entity_poly.pdbx_strand_id
1 'polypeptide(L)'
;DGTGVMPVLTANKALYVLNVHDSPPGQNNLGEMLPGHAVFTGQTGVGKTTAEATLLTFLSRFDPLIFGIDYNESLKHLLCALGAEYYTVQLGHFTGVNPFQFHDSPALRQMLFDLVLCCAGGPDKSNDADQKRISSTWVLPTLKTSWPTWKASKRLTMKLITTLFQ
;
A
#
# COMPACT_ATOMS: atom_id res chain seq x y z
N ASP A 1 -6.21 -7.70 -19.73
CA ASP A 1 -6.51 -8.40 -21.01
C ASP A 1 -6.29 -9.92 -20.92
N GLY A 2 -6.06 -10.50 -19.73
CA GLY A 2 -5.80 -11.94 -19.60
C GLY A 2 -4.39 -12.38 -20.04
N THR A 3 -3.52 -11.44 -20.44
CA THR A 3 -2.15 -11.75 -20.83
C THR A 3 -1.40 -12.39 -19.66
N GLY A 4 -0.84 -13.58 -19.88
CA GLY A 4 -0.05 -14.27 -18.86
C GLY A 4 1.17 -13.44 -18.46
N VAL A 5 1.44 -13.36 -17.15
CA VAL A 5 2.39 -12.45 -16.50
C VAL A 5 3.82 -12.96 -16.54
N MET A 6 4.06 -14.16 -16.01
CA MET A 6 5.39 -14.69 -15.72
C MET A 6 5.49 -16.17 -16.11
N PRO A 7 6.48 -16.59 -16.92
CA PRO A 7 6.71 -17.99 -17.20
C PRO A 7 7.32 -18.69 -15.97
N VAL A 8 6.72 -19.82 -15.58
CA VAL A 8 7.22 -20.70 -14.51
C VAL A 8 7.12 -22.16 -14.96
N LEU A 9 7.75 -23.06 -14.22
CA LEU A 9 7.69 -24.50 -14.47
C LEU A 9 6.71 -25.17 -13.52
N THR A 10 5.91 -26.09 -14.05
CA THR A 10 5.15 -27.03 -13.23
C THR A 10 6.07 -28.10 -12.62
N ALA A 11 5.54 -28.90 -11.69
CA ALA A 11 6.27 -30.03 -11.11
C ALA A 11 6.79 -31.02 -12.19
N ASN A 12 6.06 -31.17 -13.30
CA ASN A 12 6.45 -32.02 -14.42
C ASN A 12 7.34 -31.30 -15.45
N LYS A 13 7.90 -30.13 -15.11
CA LYS A 13 8.75 -29.28 -15.98
C LYS A 13 8.06 -28.80 -17.26
N ALA A 14 6.73 -28.74 -17.27
CA ALA A 14 6.00 -28.08 -18.36
C ALA A 14 5.98 -26.57 -18.13
N LEU A 15 5.92 -25.80 -19.22
CA LEU A 15 5.73 -24.36 -19.16
C LEU A 15 4.33 -24.05 -18.63
N TYR A 16 4.26 -23.26 -17.56
CA TYR A 16 3.05 -22.62 -17.09
C TYR A 16 3.25 -21.10 -17.10
N VAL A 17 2.36 -20.36 -17.73
CA VAL A 17 2.42 -18.90 -17.74
C VAL A 17 1.49 -18.40 -16.65
N LEU A 18 2.08 -17.99 -15.52
CA LEU A 18 1.36 -17.49 -14.36
C LEU A 18 0.58 -16.23 -14.74
N ASN A 19 -0.70 -16.20 -14.38
CA ASN A 19 -1.51 -14.99 -14.30
C ASN A 19 -2.01 -14.87 -12.86
N VAL A 20 -1.97 -13.66 -12.29
CA VAL A 20 -2.36 -13.42 -10.90
C VAL A 20 -3.86 -13.19 -10.72
N HIS A 21 -4.60 -12.98 -11.82
CA HIS A 21 -6.04 -12.83 -11.82
C HIS A 21 -6.74 -14.19 -11.69
N ASP A 22 -7.82 -14.23 -10.91
CA ASP A 22 -8.65 -15.42 -10.73
C ASP A 22 -9.99 -15.25 -11.49
N SER A 23 -10.06 -15.79 -12.71
CA SER A 23 -11.28 -15.78 -13.53
C SER A 23 -12.12 -17.03 -13.32
N PRO A 24 -13.45 -16.93 -13.14
CA PRO A 24 -14.32 -18.09 -13.00
C PRO A 24 -14.20 -19.09 -14.17
N PRO A 25 -14.20 -20.41 -13.92
CA PRO A 25 -14.13 -21.40 -14.97
C PRO A 25 -15.28 -21.29 -15.98
N GLY A 26 -14.97 -21.42 -17.27
CA GLY A 26 -15.96 -21.44 -18.35
C GLY A 26 -16.52 -20.06 -18.74
N GLN A 27 -15.98 -18.97 -18.19
CA GLN A 27 -16.36 -17.60 -18.55
C GLN A 27 -15.26 -16.92 -19.38
N ASN A 28 -15.69 -16.04 -20.29
CA ASN A 28 -14.77 -15.15 -21.01
C ASN A 28 -14.85 -13.75 -20.37
N ASN A 29 -13.89 -13.46 -19.50
CA ASN A 29 -13.79 -12.18 -18.78
C ASN A 29 -12.78 -11.22 -19.45
N LEU A 30 -12.57 -11.34 -20.76
CA LEU A 30 -11.64 -10.47 -21.48
C LEU A 30 -12.10 -9.01 -21.40
N GLY A 31 -11.20 -8.15 -20.88
CA GLY A 31 -11.48 -6.73 -20.70
C GLY A 31 -12.09 -6.37 -19.34
N GLU A 32 -12.43 -7.37 -18.52
CA GLU A 32 -12.88 -7.15 -17.15
C GLU A 32 -11.70 -6.92 -16.20
N MET A 33 -11.89 -6.03 -15.23
CA MET A 33 -10.89 -5.71 -14.20
C MET A 33 -11.02 -6.66 -13.01
N LEU A 34 -10.65 -7.93 -13.21
CA LEU A 34 -10.62 -8.89 -12.12
C LEU A 34 -9.46 -8.60 -11.16
N PRO A 35 -9.64 -8.72 -9.84
CA PRO A 35 -8.54 -8.58 -8.89
C PRO A 35 -7.58 -9.76 -9.04
N GLY A 36 -6.30 -9.53 -8.73
CA GLY A 36 -5.30 -10.58 -8.65
C GLY A 36 -4.61 -10.56 -7.31
N HIS A 37 -4.45 -11.74 -6.71
CA HIS A 37 -3.83 -11.90 -5.40
C HIS A 37 -2.78 -13.01 -5.44
N ALA A 38 -1.63 -12.74 -4.84
CA ALA A 38 -0.55 -13.71 -4.69
C ALA A 38 -0.05 -13.68 -3.25
N VAL A 39 0.23 -14.85 -2.69
CA VAL A 39 0.78 -15.00 -1.33
C VAL A 39 2.02 -15.89 -1.41
N PHE A 40 3.16 -15.36 -0.99
CA PHE A 40 4.41 -16.09 -0.91
C PHE A 40 4.75 -16.40 0.56
N THR A 41 4.75 -17.68 0.92
CA THR A 41 5.04 -18.15 2.28
C THR A 41 6.30 -19.02 2.33
N GLY A 42 6.92 -19.10 3.50
CA GLY A 42 8.15 -19.86 3.70
C GLY A 42 9.09 -19.22 4.72
N GLN A 43 10.13 -19.93 5.12
CA GLN A 43 11.12 -19.46 6.10
C GLN A 43 12.01 -18.34 5.55
N THR A 44 12.77 -17.65 6.40
CA THR A 44 13.77 -16.66 5.96
C THR A 44 14.83 -17.32 5.08
N GLY A 45 15.25 -16.65 4.01
CA GLY A 45 16.29 -17.16 3.09
C GLY A 45 15.81 -18.06 1.95
N VAL A 46 14.54 -18.50 1.94
CA VAL A 46 14.03 -19.39 0.87
C VAL A 46 13.70 -18.68 -0.46
N GLY A 47 13.89 -17.36 -0.53
CA GLY A 47 13.71 -16.58 -1.75
C GLY A 47 12.33 -15.92 -1.94
N LYS A 48 11.53 -15.73 -0.88
CA LYS A 48 10.23 -15.03 -0.97
C LYS A 48 10.34 -13.64 -1.62
N THR A 49 11.24 -12.80 -1.11
CA THR A 49 11.49 -11.45 -1.65
C THR A 49 11.98 -11.51 -3.10
N THR A 50 12.78 -12.52 -3.46
CA THR A 50 13.22 -12.73 -4.85
C THR A 50 12.04 -13.09 -5.76
N ALA A 51 11.12 -13.95 -5.30
CA ALA A 51 9.92 -14.30 -6.07
C ALA A 51 9.00 -13.08 -6.27
N GLU A 52 8.78 -12.29 -5.22
CA GLU A 52 8.03 -11.03 -5.29
C GLU A 52 8.69 -10.03 -6.25
N ALA A 53 10.00 -9.80 -6.13
CA ALA A 53 10.78 -8.94 -7.01
C ALA A 53 10.68 -9.37 -8.48
N THR A 54 10.75 -10.67 -8.73
CA THR A 54 10.64 -11.24 -10.08
C THR A 54 9.24 -10.98 -10.65
N LEU A 55 8.19 -11.24 -9.86
CA LEU A 55 6.81 -10.98 -10.27
C LEU A 55 6.58 -9.49 -10.56
N LEU A 56 7.03 -8.58 -9.69
CA LEU A 56 6.95 -7.13 -9.90
C LEU A 56 7.66 -6.69 -11.19
N THR A 57 8.83 -7.27 -11.47
CA THR A 57 9.57 -6.99 -12.72
C THR A 57 8.77 -7.43 -13.94
N PHE A 58 8.14 -8.61 -13.93
CA PHE A 58 7.27 -9.05 -15.02
C PHE A 58 6.00 -8.20 -15.15
N LEU A 59 5.44 -7.73 -14.03
CA LEU A 59 4.28 -6.85 -14.03
C LEU A 59 4.59 -5.44 -14.54
N SER A 60 5.85 -4.98 -14.43
CA SER A 60 6.27 -3.63 -14.83
C SER A 60 5.95 -3.27 -16.29
N ARG A 61 5.89 -4.28 -17.19
CA ARG A 61 5.54 -4.09 -18.61
C ARG A 61 4.11 -3.60 -18.84
N PHE A 62 3.27 -3.62 -17.79
CA PHE A 62 1.91 -3.11 -17.81
C PHE A 62 1.79 -1.69 -17.21
N ASP A 63 2.91 -1.00 -16.94
CA ASP A 63 2.97 0.32 -16.27
C ASP A 63 2.08 0.39 -15.01
N PRO A 64 2.22 -0.56 -14.06
CA PRO A 64 1.34 -0.61 -12.90
C PRO A 64 1.64 0.54 -11.92
N LEU A 65 0.61 0.96 -11.18
CA LEU A 65 0.80 1.74 -9.96
C LEU A 65 1.28 0.80 -8.85
N ILE A 66 2.44 1.09 -8.26
CA ILE A 66 3.05 0.27 -7.22
C ILE A 66 2.93 0.99 -5.88
N PHE A 67 2.35 0.30 -4.90
CA PHE A 67 2.40 0.64 -3.49
C PHE A 67 3.00 -0.54 -2.73
N GLY A 68 4.06 -0.30 -1.96
CA GLY A 68 4.81 -1.35 -1.28
C GLY A 68 5.22 -0.96 0.12
N ILE A 69 5.18 -1.94 1.03
CA ILE A 69 5.77 -1.85 2.36
C ILE A 69 6.96 -2.81 2.37
N ASP A 70 8.16 -2.24 2.45
CA ASP A 70 9.40 -2.99 2.36
C ASP A 70 10.14 -3.00 3.70
N TYR A 71 10.58 -4.18 4.11
CA TYR A 71 11.34 -4.36 5.34
C TYR A 71 12.84 -4.37 5.04
N ASN A 72 13.61 -3.60 5.82
CA ASN A 72 15.08 -3.52 5.71
C ASN A 72 15.59 -3.11 4.32
N GLU A 73 14.81 -2.28 3.60
CA GLU A 73 15.16 -1.80 2.26
C GLU A 73 15.46 -2.92 1.25
N SER A 74 14.82 -4.08 1.40
CA SER A 74 15.10 -5.28 0.62
C SER A 74 14.76 -5.14 -0.88
N LEU A 75 13.83 -4.25 -1.21
CA LEU A 75 13.35 -3.98 -2.58
C LEU A 75 13.67 -2.55 -3.06
N LYS A 76 14.32 -1.72 -2.24
CA LYS A 76 14.58 -0.30 -2.55
C LYS A 76 15.14 -0.06 -3.94
N HIS A 77 16.20 -0.77 -4.32
CA HIS A 77 16.83 -0.61 -5.63
C HIS A 77 15.89 -0.97 -6.77
N LEU A 78 15.13 -2.06 -6.64
CA LEU A 78 14.15 -2.47 -7.64
C LEU A 78 13.03 -1.44 -7.77
N LEU A 79 12.43 -1.03 -6.65
CA LEU A 79 11.32 -0.07 -6.65
C LEU A 79 11.75 1.27 -7.26
N CYS A 80 12.93 1.79 -6.91
CA CYS A 80 13.50 2.98 -7.55
C CYS A 80 13.74 2.78 -9.05
N ALA A 81 14.25 1.61 -9.47
CA ALA A 81 14.45 1.29 -10.89
C ALA A 81 13.13 1.19 -11.67
N LEU A 82 12.04 0.79 -11.01
CA LEU A 82 10.67 0.81 -11.54
C LEU A 82 10.03 2.21 -11.50
N GLY A 83 10.77 3.23 -11.06
CA GLY A 83 10.31 4.62 -11.02
C GLY A 83 9.44 4.97 -9.81
N ALA A 84 9.41 4.11 -8.78
CA ALA A 84 8.74 4.42 -7.53
C ALA A 84 9.56 5.41 -6.69
N GLU A 85 8.88 6.32 -6.00
CA GLU A 85 9.50 7.10 -4.93
C GLU A 85 9.65 6.24 -3.67
N TYR A 86 10.85 6.22 -3.10
CA TYR A 86 11.16 5.40 -1.93
C TYR A 86 11.41 6.26 -0.69
N TYR A 87 10.71 5.97 0.40
CA TYR A 87 10.83 6.66 1.67
C TYR A 87 11.12 5.64 2.79
N THR A 88 12.20 5.86 3.54
CA THR A 88 12.58 5.00 4.66
C THR A 88 12.15 5.63 5.98
N VAL A 89 11.40 4.88 6.81
CA VAL A 89 11.19 5.27 8.21
C VAL A 89 12.35 4.77 9.05
N GLN A 90 12.97 5.66 9.80
CA GLN A 90 14.09 5.36 10.68
C GLN A 90 13.68 5.67 12.13
N LEU A 91 14.10 4.80 13.05
CA LEU A 91 13.86 5.01 14.47
C LEU A 91 14.52 6.31 14.93
N GLY A 92 13.79 7.10 15.73
CA GLY A 92 14.27 8.38 16.24
C GLY A 92 14.29 9.53 15.22
N HIS A 93 13.92 9.29 13.97
CA HIS A 93 13.85 10.32 12.93
C HIS A 93 12.42 10.72 12.60
N PHE A 94 12.20 12.02 12.39
CA PHE A 94 10.91 12.54 11.99
C PHE A 94 10.52 12.05 10.59
N THR A 95 9.33 11.48 10.47
CA THR A 95 8.89 10.73 9.28
C THR A 95 8.22 11.59 8.20
N GLY A 96 7.75 12.81 8.54
CA GLY A 96 7.15 13.75 7.57
C GLY A 96 5.73 13.41 7.09
N VAL A 97 5.02 12.56 7.82
CA VAL A 97 3.84 11.79 7.37
C VAL A 97 2.87 11.49 8.50
N ASN A 98 2.99 12.26 9.59
CA ASN A 98 1.96 12.29 10.60
C ASN A 98 0.69 12.90 9.97
N PRO A 99 -0.42 12.15 9.83
CA PRO A 99 -1.61 12.65 9.14
C PRO A 99 -2.23 13.88 9.82
N PHE A 100 -2.01 14.05 11.14
CA PHE A 100 -2.46 15.23 11.90
C PHE A 100 -1.76 16.54 11.49
N GLN A 101 -0.68 16.46 10.72
CA GLN A 101 0.08 17.61 10.24
C GLN A 101 -0.23 17.96 8.77
N PHE A 102 -1.14 17.23 8.12
CA PHE A 102 -1.51 17.51 6.73
C PHE A 102 -2.45 18.71 6.62
N HIS A 103 -2.58 19.24 5.39
CA HIS A 103 -3.50 20.34 5.12
C HIS A 103 -4.93 19.91 5.45
N ASP A 104 -5.60 20.72 6.26
CA ASP A 104 -6.94 20.46 6.73
C ASP A 104 -7.95 20.29 5.57
N SER A 105 -8.79 19.26 5.66
CA SER A 105 -9.90 19.01 4.75
C SER A 105 -10.97 18.16 5.44
N PRO A 106 -12.25 18.22 5.01
CA PRO A 106 -13.29 17.38 5.58
C PRO A 106 -12.97 15.87 5.49
N ALA A 107 -12.40 15.43 4.36
CA ALA A 107 -11.99 14.04 4.17
C ALA A 107 -10.85 13.63 5.10
N LEU A 108 -9.85 14.49 5.29
CA LEU A 108 -8.76 14.24 6.23
C LEU A 108 -9.29 14.12 7.66
N ARG A 109 -10.16 15.04 8.10
CA ARG A 109 -10.76 14.97 9.44
C ARG A 109 -11.51 13.67 9.66
N GLN A 110 -12.30 13.24 8.68
CA GLN A 110 -13.03 11.98 8.77
C GLN A 110 -12.08 10.79 8.92
N MET A 111 -11.05 10.70 8.07
CA MET A 111 -10.05 9.65 8.18
C MET A 111 -9.30 9.69 9.53
N LEU A 112 -8.98 10.87 10.05
CA LEU A 112 -8.38 11.03 11.37
C LEU A 112 -9.31 10.55 12.50
N PHE A 113 -10.62 10.80 12.39
CA PHE A 113 -11.60 10.27 13.33
C PHE A 113 -11.64 8.74 13.31
N ASP A 114 -11.73 8.17 12.12
CA ASP A 114 -11.76 6.71 11.95
C ASP A 114 -10.48 6.08 12.50
N LEU A 115 -9.32 6.71 12.26
CA LEU A 115 -8.03 6.28 12.80
C LEU A 115 -8.03 6.29 14.34
N VAL A 116 -8.45 7.39 14.97
CA VAL A 116 -8.51 7.50 16.44
C VAL A 116 -9.49 6.49 17.03
N LEU A 117 -10.63 6.28 16.38
CA LEU A 117 -11.63 5.31 16.80
C LEU A 117 -11.09 3.87 16.73
N CYS A 118 -10.38 3.53 15.65
CA CYS A 118 -9.67 2.25 15.54
C CYS A 118 -8.64 2.07 16.66
N CYS A 119 -7.84 3.11 16.96
CA CYS A 119 -6.89 3.07 18.07
C CYS A 119 -7.56 2.93 19.45
N ALA A 120 -8.78 3.45 19.62
CA ALA A 120 -9.59 3.31 20.83
C ALA A 120 -10.23 1.92 21.00
N GLY A 121 -9.96 0.99 20.08
CA GLY A 121 -10.52 -0.38 20.12
C GLY A 121 -11.73 -0.59 19.24
N GLY A 122 -12.04 0.36 18.35
CA GLY A 122 -13.11 0.29 17.37
C GLY A 122 -14.49 0.62 17.94
N PRO A 123 -15.52 0.60 17.07
CA PRO A 123 -16.89 0.96 17.43
C PRO A 123 -17.43 0.15 18.62
N ASP A 124 -17.05 -1.12 18.71
CA ASP A 124 -17.55 -2.07 19.72
C ASP A 124 -17.05 -1.76 21.15
N LYS A 125 -15.96 -1.01 21.28
CA LYS A 125 -15.38 -0.61 22.58
C LYS A 125 -15.54 0.88 22.88
N SER A 126 -16.08 1.65 21.95
CA SER A 126 -16.39 3.07 22.09
C SER A 126 -17.90 3.27 22.22
N ASN A 127 -18.37 4.05 23.20
CA ASN A 127 -19.79 4.40 23.26
C ASN A 127 -20.10 5.61 22.34
N ASP A 128 -21.37 5.82 22.00
CA ASP A 128 -21.82 6.94 21.17
C ASP A 128 -21.42 8.32 21.73
N ALA A 129 -21.26 8.43 23.05
CA ALA A 129 -20.84 9.66 23.70
C ALA A 129 -19.36 9.95 23.44
N ASP A 130 -18.49 8.94 23.45
CA ASP A 130 -17.07 9.05 23.11
C ASP A 130 -16.87 9.39 21.64
N GLN A 131 -17.64 8.76 20.73
CA GLN A 131 -17.61 9.10 19.30
C GLN A 131 -18.06 10.54 19.04
N LYS A 132 -19.14 11.00 19.69
CA LYS A 132 -19.59 12.40 19.59
C LYS A 132 -18.60 13.38 20.19
N ARG A 133 -17.92 13.03 21.30
CA ARG A 133 -16.90 13.87 21.94
C ARG A 133 -15.66 13.99 21.07
N ILE A 134 -15.23 12.89 20.44
CA ILE A 134 -14.16 12.90 19.46
C ILE A 134 -14.55 13.77 18.26
N SER A 135 -15.76 13.64 17.70
CA SER A 135 -16.16 14.47 16.55
C SER A 135 -16.27 15.97 16.87
N SER A 136 -16.85 16.33 18.02
CA SER A 136 -17.14 17.73 18.37
C SER A 136 -15.93 18.54 18.84
N THR A 137 -14.89 17.89 19.38
CA THR A 137 -13.70 18.56 19.92
C THR A 137 -12.81 19.18 18.84
N TRP A 138 -12.86 18.68 17.60
CA TRP A 138 -11.98 19.15 16.51
C TRP A 138 -12.56 20.31 15.68
N VAL A 139 -13.66 20.93 16.13
CA VAL A 139 -14.28 22.11 15.50
C VAL A 139 -13.53 23.43 15.86
N LEU A 140 -12.33 23.36 16.44
CA LEU A 140 -11.51 24.53 16.78
C LEU A 140 -10.61 24.99 15.60
N PRO A 141 -10.22 26.28 15.53
CA PRO A 141 -9.74 26.92 14.32
C PRO A 141 -8.35 26.44 13.91
N THR A 142 -8.24 25.98 12.66
CA THR A 142 -7.04 25.90 11.79
C THR A 142 -5.68 25.82 12.51
N LEU A 143 -5.14 24.61 12.59
CA LEU A 143 -3.69 24.38 12.72
C LEU A 143 -2.98 24.93 11.48
N LYS A 144 -2.46 26.17 11.57
CA LYS A 144 -1.55 26.71 10.54
C LYS A 144 -0.19 26.03 10.68
N THR A 145 0.16 25.19 9.72
CA THR A 145 1.55 24.78 9.49
C THR A 145 1.96 25.21 8.09
N SER A 146 3.02 26.01 7.99
CA SER A 146 3.60 26.45 6.72
C SER A 146 4.62 25.41 6.25
N TRP A 147 4.41 24.84 5.07
CA TRP A 147 5.34 23.95 4.37
C TRP A 147 5.64 24.50 2.96
N PRO A 148 6.83 24.25 2.39
CA PRO A 148 7.13 24.60 1.00
C PRO A 148 6.23 23.81 0.04
N THR A 149 5.65 24.50 -0.94
CA THR A 149 4.77 23.94 -1.97
C THR A 149 5.57 23.08 -2.96
N TRP A 150 5.22 21.79 -3.09
CA TRP A 150 5.73 20.90 -4.12
C TRP A 150 4.75 20.85 -5.30
N LYS A 151 5.26 20.81 -6.54
CA LYS A 151 4.45 20.66 -7.75
C LYS A 151 3.99 19.21 -7.88
N ALA A 152 2.67 19.01 -7.98
CA ALA A 152 2.09 17.71 -8.30
C ALA A 152 2.58 17.22 -9.67
N SER A 153 3.22 16.05 -9.70
CA SER A 153 3.47 15.31 -10.93
C SER A 153 2.24 14.46 -11.27
N LYS A 154 1.97 14.21 -12.55
CA LYS A 154 0.79 13.48 -13.04
C LYS A 154 0.79 11.97 -12.73
N ARG A 155 1.74 11.46 -11.95
CA ARG A 155 1.77 10.07 -11.45
C ARG A 155 1.39 10.10 -9.96
N LEU A 156 0.32 9.40 -9.61
CA LEU A 156 -0.24 9.35 -8.26
C LEU A 156 0.88 9.12 -7.22
N THR A 157 1.04 10.07 -6.29
CA THR A 157 2.08 10.07 -5.25
C THR A 157 1.40 9.98 -3.88
N MET A 158 1.61 8.90 -3.12
CA MET A 158 1.29 8.76 -1.69
C MET A 158 2.04 7.52 -1.15
N LYS A 159 3.11 7.53 -0.33
CA LYS A 159 3.49 8.05 1.02
C LYS A 159 2.98 7.25 2.24
N LEU A 160 3.90 6.40 2.78
CA LEU A 160 4.04 5.73 4.10
C LEU A 160 3.17 4.48 4.41
N ILE A 161 3.50 3.49 5.27
CA ILE A 161 4.18 3.42 6.59
C ILE A 161 4.93 2.08 6.80
N THR A 162 6.13 2.10 7.37
CA THR A 162 6.77 0.96 8.06
C THR A 162 6.77 1.20 9.58
N THR A 163 6.45 0.18 10.39
CA THR A 163 7.18 -0.34 11.57
C THR A 163 6.36 -1.49 12.18
N LEU A 164 6.99 -2.64 12.43
CA LEU A 164 6.43 -3.71 13.27
C LEU A 164 6.69 -3.39 14.74
N PHE A 165 5.64 -3.51 15.54
CA PHE A 165 5.66 -3.62 16.99
C PHE A 165 6.67 -4.70 17.43
N GLN A 166 7.44 -4.41 18.47
CA GLN A 166 8.04 -5.45 19.32
C GLN A 166 6.96 -6.12 20.17
#